data_AF-A0A1H9I1R4-F1
#
_entry.id   AF-A0A1H9I1R4-F1
#
_cell.length_a   1.000
_cell.length_b   1.000
_cell.length_c   1.000
_cell.angle_alpha   90.00
_cell.angle_beta   90.00
_cell.angle_gamma   90.00
#
_symmetry.space_group_name_H-M   'P 1'
#
loop_
_entity.id
_entity.type
_entity.pdbx_description
1 polymer ?
#
loop_
_entity_poly.entity_id
_entity_poly.type
_entity_poly.pdbx_seq_one_letter_code
_entity_poly.pdbx_strand_id
1 'polypeptide(L)'
;MSGYYNYSMSNNAVSAYESGEKPLSKWLKKDLLDEIIDYYVETDNQQNLLLLPYLAKVKVSTLKSKLLFNSSWHHTSNYYNKTEFYSLDTDKLDELTDTIVLNWIEQDKANRKNKKKDTGYPAKCKFLEWSGTRKHPKATEHIEIGIIRGESFYRNNGKRKSIYANGFKILERL
;
A
#
# COMPACT_ATOMS: atom_id res chain seq x y z
N MET A 1 -12.61 11.47 32.06
CA MET A 1 -13.06 11.28 30.67
C MET A 1 -12.37 10.05 30.10
N SER A 2 -13.09 9.01 29.67
CA SER A 2 -12.48 7.77 29.19
C SER A 2 -11.80 7.97 27.82
N GLY A 3 -10.52 7.62 27.71
CA GLY A 3 -9.65 7.89 26.56
C GLY A 3 -9.93 7.11 25.28
N TYR A 4 -11.12 6.50 25.13
CA TYR A 4 -11.47 5.62 24.02
C TYR A 4 -12.86 5.91 23.45
N TYR A 5 -12.94 6.00 22.13
CA TYR A 5 -14.13 6.00 21.29
C TYR A 5 -14.45 4.56 20.84
N ASN A 6 -15.70 4.11 21.09
CA ASN A 6 -16.24 2.82 20.66
C ASN A 6 -15.27 1.62 20.82
N TYR A 7 -14.67 1.47 22.00
CA TYR A 7 -13.87 0.30 22.41
C TYR A 7 -12.55 0.00 21.68
N SER A 8 -12.17 0.74 20.63
CA SER A 8 -10.97 0.40 19.84
C SER A 8 -10.11 1.58 19.36
N MET A 9 -10.62 2.81 19.46
CA MET A 9 -9.95 4.00 18.93
C MET A 9 -9.79 5.04 20.03
N SER A 10 -8.61 5.62 20.19
CA SER A 10 -8.42 6.71 21.16
C SER A 10 -9.18 7.96 20.72
N ASN A 11 -9.72 8.75 21.65
CA ASN A 11 -10.30 10.07 21.33
C ASN A 11 -9.28 10.98 20.63
N ASN A 12 -7.98 10.81 20.92
CA ASN A 12 -6.90 11.54 20.25
C ASN A 12 -6.74 11.09 18.80
N ALA A 13 -6.97 9.82 18.48
CA ALA A 13 -6.94 9.33 17.10
C ALA A 13 -8.14 9.85 16.30
N VAL A 14 -9.31 10.02 16.94
CA VAL A 14 -10.47 10.68 16.31
C VAL A 14 -10.16 12.16 16.03
N SER A 15 -9.62 12.87 17.02
CA SER A 15 -9.19 14.27 16.87
C SER A 15 -8.09 14.44 15.81
N ALA A 16 -7.19 13.46 15.66
CA ALA A 16 -6.14 13.47 14.63
C ALA A 16 -6.73 13.37 13.22
N TYR A 17 -7.76 12.53 13.00
CA TYR A 17 -8.48 12.52 11.72
C TYR A 17 -9.17 13.85 11.43
N GLU A 18 -9.73 14.49 12.44
CA GLU A 18 -10.36 15.81 12.32
C GLU A 18 -9.34 16.92 12.01
N SER A 19 -8.08 16.76 12.42
CA SER A 19 -6.97 17.66 12.09
C SER A 19 -6.19 17.27 10.83
N GLY A 20 -6.68 16.33 10.02
CA GLY A 20 -6.05 15.90 8.76
C GLY A 20 -4.94 14.86 8.91
N GLU A 21 -4.54 14.50 10.13
CA GLU A 21 -3.52 13.48 10.35
C GLU A 21 -4.12 12.07 10.22
N LYS A 22 -3.44 11.20 9.48
CA LYS A 22 -3.90 9.81 9.35
C LYS A 22 -2.76 8.83 9.10
N PRO A 23 -2.97 7.53 9.39
CA PRO A 23 -1.98 6.51 9.08
C PRO A 23 -1.61 6.51 7.61
N LEU A 24 -0.35 6.19 7.28
CA LEU A 24 0.17 6.19 5.92
C LEU A 24 -0.72 5.42 4.92
N SER A 25 -1.34 4.33 5.36
CA SER A 25 -2.23 3.50 4.53
C SER A 25 -3.56 4.17 4.15
N LYS A 26 -4.01 5.17 4.94
CA LYS A 26 -5.27 5.89 4.74
C LYS A 26 -5.15 7.08 3.81
N TRP A 27 -3.95 7.61 3.59
CA TRP A 27 -3.70 8.63 2.58
C TRP A 27 -4.01 8.13 1.16
N LEU A 28 -5.07 8.66 0.55
CA LEU A 28 -5.32 8.45 -0.87
C LEU A 28 -4.59 9.51 -1.69
N LYS A 29 -4.44 9.26 -3.00
CA LYS A 29 -3.87 10.26 -3.90
C LYS A 29 -4.69 11.53 -3.93
N LYS A 30 -6.00 11.38 -3.97
CA LYS A 30 -6.95 12.48 -4.02
C LYS A 30 -6.78 13.35 -2.78
N ASP A 31 -6.84 12.74 -1.59
CA ASP A 31 -6.64 13.45 -0.33
C ASP A 31 -5.34 14.27 -0.29
N LEU A 32 -4.22 13.68 -0.76
CA LEU A 32 -2.96 14.40 -0.84
C LEU A 32 -3.04 15.62 -1.76
N LEU A 33 -3.66 15.49 -2.93
CA LEU A 33 -3.78 16.61 -3.87
C LEU A 33 -4.75 17.68 -3.36
N ASP A 34 -5.85 17.27 -2.73
CA ASP A 34 -6.84 18.18 -2.15
C ASP A 34 -6.20 19.00 -1.01
N GLU A 35 -5.44 18.37 -0.11
CA GLU A 35 -4.74 19.13 0.95
C GLU A 35 -3.62 20.04 0.43
N ILE A 36 -2.93 19.64 -0.64
CA ILE A 36 -1.94 20.50 -1.31
C ILE A 36 -2.63 21.74 -1.92
N ILE A 37 -3.82 21.55 -2.50
CA ILE A 37 -4.64 22.66 -3.01
C ILE A 37 -5.01 23.59 -1.86
N ASP A 38 -5.57 23.04 -0.78
CA ASP A 38 -6.03 23.81 0.37
C ASP A 38 -4.86 24.64 0.95
N TYR A 39 -3.69 24.03 1.14
CA TYR A 39 -2.50 24.72 1.61
C TYR A 39 -2.06 25.87 0.68
N TYR A 40 -1.98 25.65 -0.64
CA TYR A 40 -1.57 26.70 -1.57
C TYR A 40 -2.60 27.83 -1.69
N VAL A 41 -3.89 27.54 -1.48
CA VAL A 41 -4.95 28.55 -1.42
C VAL A 41 -4.83 29.37 -0.13
N GLU A 42 -4.61 28.72 1.02
CA GLU A 42 -4.48 29.38 2.31
C GLU A 42 -3.22 30.26 2.43
N THR A 43 -2.13 29.88 1.76
CA THR A 43 -0.84 30.60 1.79
C THR A 43 -0.67 31.64 0.68
N ASP A 44 -1.70 31.89 -0.13
CA ASP A 44 -1.66 32.78 -1.32
C ASP A 44 -0.59 32.40 -2.36
N ASN A 45 -0.13 31.14 -2.33
CA ASN A 45 0.84 30.57 -3.27
C ASN A 45 0.16 29.96 -4.51
N GLN A 46 -0.85 30.65 -5.05
CA GLN A 46 -1.70 30.13 -6.13
C GLN A 46 -0.93 29.76 -7.41
N GLN A 47 0.21 30.40 -7.66
CA GLN A 47 1.11 30.05 -8.76
C GLN A 47 1.62 28.60 -8.69
N ASN A 48 1.75 28.02 -7.49
CA ASN A 48 2.14 26.62 -7.32
C ASN A 48 1.01 25.63 -7.65
N LEU A 49 -0.24 26.09 -7.81
CA LEU A 49 -1.34 25.25 -8.31
C LEU A 49 -1.06 24.74 -9.72
N LEU A 50 -0.18 25.41 -10.49
CA LEU A 50 0.29 24.95 -11.80
C LEU A 50 1.07 23.62 -11.73
N LEU A 51 1.57 23.23 -10.54
CA LEU A 51 2.24 21.95 -10.30
C LEU A 51 1.27 20.77 -10.19
N LEU A 52 0.00 21.01 -9.87
CA LEU A 52 -0.99 19.95 -9.60
C LEU A 52 -1.15 18.94 -10.75
N PRO A 53 -1.20 19.34 -12.03
CA PRO A 53 -1.27 18.39 -13.14
C PRO A 53 -0.04 17.47 -13.23
N TYR A 54 1.12 17.92 -12.74
CA TYR A 54 2.35 17.12 -12.69
C TYR A 54 2.37 16.22 -11.46
N LEU A 55 2.01 16.72 -10.28
CA LEU A 55 1.85 15.93 -9.06
C LEU A 55 0.81 14.80 -9.26
N ALA A 56 -0.27 15.08 -10.00
CA ALA A 56 -1.26 14.08 -10.40
C ALA A 56 -0.70 12.96 -11.31
N LYS A 57 0.49 13.12 -11.91
CA LYS A 57 1.19 12.06 -12.66
C LYS A 57 2.19 11.27 -11.80
N VAL A 58 2.67 11.85 -10.70
CA VAL A 58 3.58 11.19 -9.74
C VAL A 58 2.86 10.05 -9.04
N LYS A 59 3.54 8.94 -8.75
CA LYS A 59 2.95 7.79 -8.05
C LYS A 59 2.64 8.15 -6.60
N VAL A 60 1.52 7.63 -6.09
CA VAL A 60 1.07 7.84 -4.70
C VAL A 60 2.15 7.49 -3.67
N SER A 61 2.87 6.38 -3.87
CA SER A 61 3.95 5.98 -2.95
C SER A 61 5.06 7.02 -2.88
N THR A 62 5.36 7.66 -4.01
CA THR A 62 6.42 8.66 -4.13
C THR A 62 5.98 9.96 -3.46
N LEU A 63 4.74 10.41 -3.73
CA LEU A 63 4.13 11.54 -3.03
C LEU A 63 4.15 11.34 -1.50
N LYS A 64 3.66 10.20 -1.01
CA LYS A 64 3.71 9.87 0.43
C LYS A 64 5.12 9.94 1.01
N SER A 65 6.10 9.38 0.30
CA SER A 65 7.48 9.35 0.81
C SER A 65 8.18 10.70 0.80
N LYS A 66 7.74 11.62 -0.07
CA LYS A 66 8.39 12.91 -0.30
C LYS A 66 7.69 14.05 0.43
N LEU A 67 6.37 14.02 0.49
CA LEU A 67 5.53 15.13 0.97
C LEU A 67 4.84 14.85 2.29
N LEU A 68 5.00 13.65 2.88
CA LEU A 68 4.51 13.40 4.23
C LEU A 68 5.68 13.22 5.18
N PHE A 69 5.50 13.70 6.40
CA PHE A 69 6.36 13.39 7.54
C PHE A 69 5.54 12.73 8.64
N ASN A 70 6.22 11.97 9.51
CA ASN A 70 5.59 11.39 10.68
C ASN A 70 5.37 12.51 11.70
N SER A 71 4.11 12.90 11.87
CA SER A 71 3.71 13.99 12.77
C SER A 71 3.57 13.50 14.21
N SER A 72 3.04 12.29 14.37
CA SER A 72 2.62 11.79 15.65
C SER A 72 2.53 10.26 15.64
N TRP A 73 2.52 9.70 16.85
CA TRP A 73 2.37 8.27 17.04
C TRP A 73 1.25 7.99 18.04
N HIS A 74 0.41 7.02 17.71
CA HIS A 74 -0.76 6.66 18.52
C HIS A 74 -0.79 5.17 18.84
N HIS A 75 -1.23 4.87 20.06
CA HIS A 75 -1.68 3.54 20.42
C HIS A 75 -3.00 3.24 19.71
N THR A 76 -3.06 2.07 19.08
CA THR A 76 -4.22 1.56 18.37
C THR A 76 -4.52 0.15 18.90
N SER A 77 -5.78 -0.15 19.20
CA SER A 77 -6.24 -1.42 19.80
C SER A 77 -5.81 -1.70 21.25
N ASN A 78 -6.52 -2.64 21.87
CA ASN A 78 -6.31 -3.09 23.25
C ASN A 78 -5.01 -3.87 23.46
N TYR A 79 -4.31 -4.26 22.38
CA TYR A 79 -3.00 -4.91 22.45
C TYR A 79 -1.84 -3.91 22.36
N TYR A 80 -2.10 -2.62 22.59
CA TYR A 80 -1.09 -1.55 22.55
C TYR A 80 -0.34 -1.47 21.21
N ASN A 81 -0.98 -1.89 20.11
CA ASN A 81 -0.36 -1.80 18.78
C ASN A 81 -0.01 -0.34 18.45
N LYS A 82 1.13 -0.19 17.79
CA LYS A 82 1.75 1.09 17.49
C LYS A 82 1.39 1.51 16.07
N THR A 83 0.75 2.66 15.90
CA THR A 83 0.47 3.22 14.57
C THR A 83 1.00 4.64 14.45
N GLU A 84 1.80 4.87 13.41
CA GLU A 84 2.32 6.18 13.04
C GLU A 84 1.28 6.94 12.22
N PHE A 85 1.13 8.23 12.53
CA PHE A 85 0.31 9.18 11.82
C PHE A 85 1.21 10.16 11.07
N TYR A 86 0.68 10.65 9.96
CA TYR A 86 1.42 11.44 9.00
C TYR A 86 0.61 12.68 8.63
N SER A 87 1.32 13.76 8.35
CA SER A 87 0.79 15.05 7.92
C SER A 87 1.61 15.59 6.74
N LEU A 88 1.04 16.56 6.01
CA LEU A 88 1.69 17.20 4.88
C LEU A 88 2.92 18.00 5.34
N ASP A 89 4.05 17.75 4.70
CA ASP A 89 5.32 18.44 4.91
C ASP A 89 5.31 19.75 4.12
N THR A 90 4.84 20.82 4.78
CA THR A 90 4.66 22.14 4.16
C THR A 90 5.99 22.76 3.73
N ASP A 91 7.05 22.55 4.51
CA ASP A 91 8.39 23.06 4.18
C ASP A 91 8.88 22.47 2.85
N LYS A 92 8.73 21.16 2.66
CA LYS A 92 9.04 20.52 1.37
C LYS A 92 8.10 20.95 0.25
N LEU A 93 6.88 21.33 0.58
CA LEU A 93 5.90 21.77 -0.39
C LEU A 93 6.25 23.15 -0.95
N ASP A 94 6.82 24.02 -0.13
CA ASP A 94 7.31 25.34 -0.53
C ASP A 94 8.60 25.25 -1.36
N GLU A 95 9.41 24.21 -1.13
CA GLU A 95 10.61 23.93 -1.93
C GLU A 95 10.31 23.26 -3.28
N LEU A 96 9.05 22.90 -3.56
CA LEU A 96 8.69 22.24 -4.81
C LEU A 96 8.92 23.13 -6.02
N THR A 97 9.55 22.56 -7.04
CA THR A 97 9.68 23.18 -8.36
C THR A 97 9.29 22.19 -9.44
N ASP A 98 8.98 22.69 -10.63
CA ASP A 98 8.70 21.87 -11.82
C ASP A 98 9.78 20.80 -12.03
N THR A 99 11.05 21.19 -11.86
CA THR A 99 12.20 20.29 -12.05
C THR A 99 12.17 19.10 -11.09
N ILE A 100 11.82 19.32 -9.83
CA ILE A 100 11.73 18.28 -8.80
C ILE A 100 10.60 17.32 -9.15
N VAL A 101 9.42 17.85 -9.50
CA VAL A 101 8.24 17.02 -9.83
C VAL A 101 8.48 16.21 -11.11
N LEU A 102 9.09 16.80 -12.13
CA LEU A 102 9.45 16.11 -13.37
C LEU A 102 10.45 14.98 -13.11
N ASN A 103 11.46 15.23 -12.27
CA ASN A 103 12.42 14.20 -11.86
C ASN A 103 11.72 13.03 -11.16
N TRP A 104 10.72 13.29 -10.30
CA TRP A 104 9.95 12.21 -9.66
C TRP A 104 9.16 11.39 -10.67
N ILE A 105 8.54 12.03 -11.67
CA ILE A 105 7.83 11.33 -12.75
C ILE A 105 8.79 10.44 -13.54
N GLU A 106 10.00 10.93 -13.85
CA GLU A 106 11.02 10.17 -14.57
C GLU A 106 11.54 8.98 -13.76
N GLN A 107 11.82 9.20 -12.48
CA GLN A 107 12.22 8.13 -11.56
C GLN A 107 11.12 7.07 -11.43
N ASP A 108 9.86 7.46 -11.31
CA ASP A 108 8.73 6.53 -11.28
C ASP A 108 8.62 5.72 -12.58
N LYS A 109 8.83 6.35 -13.73
CA LYS A 109 8.88 5.66 -15.05
C LYS A 109 10.06 4.69 -15.13
N ALA A 110 11.25 5.11 -14.70
CA ALA A 110 12.45 4.27 -14.69
C ALA A 110 12.28 3.08 -13.74
N ASN A 111 11.76 3.31 -12.53
CA ASN A 111 11.45 2.27 -11.54
C ASN A 111 10.41 1.28 -12.08
N ARG A 112 9.40 1.76 -12.82
CA ARG A 112 8.43 0.89 -13.49
C ARG A 112 9.07 0.01 -14.56
N LYS A 113 10.03 0.55 -15.34
CA LYS A 113 10.78 -0.22 -16.34
C LYS A 113 11.74 -1.23 -15.70
N ASN A 114 12.40 -0.84 -14.61
CA ASN A 114 13.39 -1.64 -13.89
C ASN A 114 12.76 -2.68 -12.94
N LYS A 115 11.45 -2.58 -12.65
CA LYS A 115 10.74 -3.61 -11.91
C LYS A 115 10.79 -4.89 -12.73
N LYS A 116 11.74 -5.78 -12.39
CA LYS A 116 11.92 -7.09 -13.02
C LYS A 116 10.53 -7.70 -13.19
N LYS A 117 10.16 -8.03 -14.43
CA LYS A 117 9.02 -8.92 -14.66
C LYS A 117 9.33 -10.16 -13.86
N ASP A 118 8.53 -10.44 -12.83
CA ASP A 118 8.62 -11.71 -12.13
C ASP A 118 8.19 -12.78 -13.13
N THR A 119 9.16 -13.28 -13.90
CA THR A 119 8.93 -14.25 -14.96
C THR A 119 8.44 -15.56 -14.38
N GLY A 120 8.59 -15.75 -13.07
CA GLY A 120 8.38 -17.01 -12.40
C GLY A 120 9.27 -18.10 -12.98
N TYR A 121 9.01 -19.32 -12.54
CA TYR A 121 9.56 -20.51 -13.16
C TYR A 121 8.49 -21.59 -13.27
N PRO A 122 8.50 -22.41 -14.33
CA PRO A 122 7.63 -23.55 -14.41
C PRO A 122 8.06 -24.60 -13.38
N ALA A 123 7.08 -25.20 -12.72
CA ALA A 123 7.32 -26.21 -11.70
C ALA A 123 6.18 -27.22 -11.68
N LYS A 124 6.52 -28.47 -11.38
CA LYS A 124 5.56 -29.51 -11.02
C LYS A 124 5.34 -29.46 -9.51
N CYS A 125 4.11 -29.21 -9.10
CA CYS A 125 3.77 -29.03 -7.70
C CYS A 125 2.66 -29.99 -7.27
N LYS A 126 2.75 -30.44 -6.03
CA LYS A 126 1.73 -31.20 -5.30
C LYS A 126 1.05 -30.27 -4.30
N PHE A 127 -0.28 -30.29 -4.21
CA PHE A 127 -1.02 -29.49 -3.23
C PHE A 127 -2.36 -30.12 -2.87
N LEU A 128 -2.96 -29.62 -1.79
CA LEU A 128 -4.29 -30.04 -1.34
C LEU A 128 -5.39 -29.06 -1.77
N GLU A 129 -6.52 -29.60 -2.21
CA GLU A 129 -7.78 -28.91 -2.42
C GLU A 129 -8.80 -29.41 -1.40
N TRP A 130 -9.19 -28.51 -0.49
CA TRP A 130 -10.16 -28.79 0.55
C TRP A 130 -11.57 -28.54 0.02
N SER A 131 -12.44 -29.52 0.16
CA SER A 131 -13.86 -29.47 -0.20
C SER A 131 -14.72 -30.00 0.95
N GLY A 132 -16.04 -30.10 0.76
CA GLY A 132 -16.96 -30.55 1.80
C GLY A 132 -17.43 -29.41 2.71
N THR A 133 -17.98 -29.77 3.87
CA THR A 133 -18.50 -28.80 4.85
C THR A 133 -17.48 -28.55 5.95
N ARG A 134 -17.62 -27.45 6.69
CA ARG A 134 -16.75 -27.15 7.85
C ARG A 134 -16.69 -28.31 8.87
N LYS A 135 -17.79 -29.06 9.02
CA LYS A 135 -17.87 -30.23 9.91
C LYS A 135 -17.24 -31.49 9.31
N HIS A 136 -17.23 -31.61 7.97
CA HIS A 136 -16.70 -32.76 7.24
C HIS A 136 -15.83 -32.30 6.07
N PRO A 137 -14.63 -31.75 6.36
CA PRO A 137 -13.71 -31.33 5.33
C PRO A 137 -13.10 -32.56 4.63
N LYS A 138 -12.98 -32.49 3.30
CA LYS A 138 -12.33 -33.49 2.48
C LYS A 138 -11.12 -32.88 1.79
N ALA A 139 -9.94 -33.42 2.08
CA ALA A 139 -8.70 -33.05 1.38
C ALA A 139 -8.51 -33.94 0.15
N THR A 140 -8.41 -33.32 -1.02
CA THR A 140 -8.06 -34.02 -2.27
C THR A 140 -6.67 -33.56 -2.70
N GLU A 141 -5.80 -34.50 -3.06
CA GLU A 141 -4.45 -34.20 -3.52
C GLU A 141 -4.42 -34.02 -5.04
N HIS A 142 -3.70 -32.99 -5.48
CA HIS A 142 -3.51 -32.69 -6.90
C HIS A 142 -2.02 -32.52 -7.20
N ILE A 143 -1.59 -33.04 -8.35
CA ILE A 143 -0.25 -32.85 -8.90
C ILE A 143 -0.40 -32.18 -10.26
N GLU A 144 0.11 -30.97 -10.42
CA GLU A 144 -0.04 -30.18 -11.64
C GLU A 144 1.25 -29.43 -11.97
N ILE A 145 1.45 -29.15 -13.26
CA ILE A 145 2.49 -28.25 -13.75
C ILE A 145 1.89 -26.85 -13.88
N GLY A 146 2.61 -25.85 -13.41
CA GLY A 146 2.19 -24.45 -13.48
C GLY A 146 3.39 -23.53 -13.29
N ILE A 147 3.13 -22.24 -13.08
CA ILE A 147 4.19 -21.23 -12.93
C ILE A 147 4.19 -20.73 -11.49
N ILE A 148 5.33 -20.76 -10.81
CA ILE A 148 5.50 -20.10 -9.51
C ILE A 148 5.97 -18.66 -9.76
N ARG A 149 5.22 -17.66 -9.29
CA ARG A 149 5.64 -16.24 -9.26
C ARG A 149 5.46 -15.71 -7.84
N GLY A 150 6.53 -15.19 -7.26
CA GLY A 150 6.59 -14.86 -5.84
C GLY A 150 6.12 -16.03 -4.97
N GLU A 151 5.12 -15.77 -4.14
CA GLU A 151 4.57 -16.73 -3.16
C GLU A 151 3.36 -17.53 -3.69
N SER A 152 3.09 -17.46 -4.99
CA SER A 152 1.91 -18.06 -5.61
C SER A 152 2.27 -19.01 -6.75
N PHE A 153 1.67 -20.20 -6.72
CA PHE A 153 1.62 -21.15 -7.83
C PHE A 153 0.37 -20.89 -8.69
N TYR A 154 0.58 -20.60 -9.96
CA TYR A 154 -0.46 -20.34 -10.95
C TYR A 154 -0.75 -21.62 -11.73
N ARG A 155 -1.99 -22.11 -11.62
CA ARG A 155 -2.49 -23.32 -12.28
C ARG A 155 -2.98 -23.00 -13.69
N ASN A 156 -3.02 -24.01 -14.56
CA ASN A 156 -3.54 -23.86 -15.93
C ASN A 156 -5.05 -23.50 -15.98
N ASN A 157 -5.80 -23.79 -14.91
CA ASN A 157 -7.22 -23.45 -14.80
C ASN A 157 -7.50 -21.98 -14.37
N GLY A 158 -6.45 -21.14 -14.30
CA GLY A 158 -6.57 -19.73 -13.92
C GLY A 158 -6.66 -19.47 -12.41
N LYS A 159 -6.74 -20.51 -11.57
CA LYS A 159 -6.68 -20.38 -10.11
C LYS A 159 -5.22 -20.31 -9.63
N ARG A 160 -5.02 -19.77 -8.42
CA ARG A 160 -3.72 -19.73 -7.75
C ARG A 160 -3.75 -20.40 -6.38
N LYS A 161 -2.61 -20.90 -5.94
CA LYS A 161 -2.38 -21.46 -4.60
C LYS A 161 -1.15 -20.81 -3.98
N SER A 162 -1.19 -20.55 -2.67
CA SER A 162 0.00 -20.13 -1.93
C SER A 162 0.98 -21.29 -1.84
N ILE A 163 2.28 -21.02 -2.06
CA ILE A 163 3.33 -22.04 -1.90
C ILE A 163 3.55 -22.44 -0.43
N TYR A 164 3.04 -21.63 0.51
CA TYR A 164 3.07 -21.91 1.95
C TYR A 164 1.81 -22.61 2.46
N ALA A 165 0.88 -22.97 1.56
CA ALA A 165 -0.34 -23.67 1.97
C ALA A 165 0.00 -25.07 2.52
N ASN A 166 -0.74 -25.51 3.53
CA ASN A 166 -0.57 -26.85 4.10
C ASN A 166 -0.73 -27.94 3.01
N GLY A 167 0.27 -28.82 2.93
CA GLY A 167 0.34 -29.89 1.94
C GLY A 167 0.86 -29.45 0.57
N PHE A 168 1.29 -28.19 0.40
CA PHE A 168 1.98 -27.74 -0.81
C PHE A 168 3.43 -28.25 -0.83
N LYS A 169 3.86 -28.84 -1.94
CA LYS A 169 5.23 -29.28 -2.18
C LYS A 169 5.62 -29.02 -3.64
N ILE A 170 6.79 -28.44 -3.84
CA ILE A 170 7.42 -28.38 -5.16
C ILE A 170 8.10 -29.74 -5.37
N LEU A 171 7.66 -30.47 -6.39
CA LEU A 171 8.24 -31.77 -6.72
C LEU A 171 9.45 -31.61 -7.65
N GLU A 172 9.33 -30.72 -8.64
CA GLU A 172 10.35 -30.52 -9.66
C GLU A 172 10.26 -29.11 -10.23
N ARG A 173 11.42 -28.50 -10.48
CA ARG A 173 11.55 -27.23 -11.21
C ARG A 173 11.93 -27.54 -12.65
N LEU A 174 11.19 -26.97 -13.60
CA LEU A 174 11.33 -27.20 -15.04
C LEU A 174 12.09 -26.04 -15.71
#